data_AF-A0A4V3MYV1-F1
#
_entry.id   AF-A0A4V3MYV1-F1
#
_cell.length_a   1.000
_cell.length_b   1.000
_cell.length_c   1.000
_cell.angle_alpha   90.00
_cell.angle_beta   90.00
_cell.angle_gamma   90.00
#
_symmetry.space_group_name_H-M   'P 1'
#
loop_
_entity.id
_entity.type
_entity.pdbx_description
1 polymer ?
#
loop_
_entity_poly.entity_id
_entity_poly.type
_entity_poly.pdbx_seq_one_letter_code
_entity_poly.pdbx_strand_id
1 'polypeptide(L)'
;MTNRKTLFAALAALALLASPALAGNGHGNGGNGGGNGGGNGNGGGNGNGGTHGNGSGNSGASHGKSSSAPGHAAKTETDTTTDTTVDTTTTVSSVPKDKNIHAKLGRLNSLQRNINAYMNSKSKKFAGIQAFVTQSATAKNAQAAAAAAAATAAAAQAQLDDLNSQLSALTSLTPDQIAAMTPEEQAALPGQIAALQADVTAQEAVVAADNAAADQAEADAAAAAVGTDPAALDAALADMANKPVDADVTAWAQGVLADKIDQMAAKLQAGTTP
;
A
#
# COMPACT_ATOMS: atom_id res chain seq x y z
N MET A 1 1.35 -40.47 21.48
CA MET A 1 2.01 -39.21 21.06
C MET A 1 0.89 -38.21 20.81
N THR A 2 0.84 -37.15 21.58
CA THR A 2 -0.30 -36.23 21.67
C THR A 2 -0.30 -35.25 20.49
N ASN A 3 -1.44 -35.18 19.79
CA ASN A 3 -1.69 -34.39 18.60
C ASN A 3 -1.38 -32.89 18.79
N ARG A 4 -0.44 -32.35 18.00
CA ARG A 4 -0.19 -30.91 17.83
C ARG A 4 -1.01 -30.31 16.68
N LYS A 5 -2.26 -30.73 16.52
CA LYS A 5 -3.19 -30.23 15.50
C LYS A 5 -4.28 -29.39 16.18
N THR A 6 -3.96 -28.17 16.64
CA THR A 6 -4.92 -27.08 16.96
C THR A 6 -4.18 -25.89 17.59
N LEU A 7 -3.51 -25.04 16.81
CA LEU A 7 -3.08 -23.72 17.28
C LEU A 7 -2.81 -22.70 16.16
N PHE A 8 -3.54 -22.76 15.04
CA PHE A 8 -3.53 -21.71 14.01
C PHE A 8 -4.96 -21.31 13.60
N ALA A 9 -5.77 -20.98 14.60
CA ALA A 9 -7.06 -20.35 14.40
C ALA A 9 -7.39 -19.45 15.60
N ALA A 10 -6.79 -18.25 15.64
CA ALA A 10 -7.31 -17.03 16.25
C ALA A 10 -6.17 -16.04 16.57
N LEU A 11 -5.81 -15.16 15.63
CA LEU A 11 -5.48 -13.78 15.98
C LEU A 11 -5.63 -12.84 14.77
N ALA A 12 -6.87 -12.69 14.32
CA ALA A 12 -7.28 -11.51 13.57
C ALA A 12 -8.25 -10.70 14.45
N ALA A 13 -7.83 -9.47 14.77
CA ALA A 13 -8.55 -8.36 15.41
C ALA A 13 -8.36 -8.11 16.93
N LEU A 14 -7.64 -7.00 17.20
CA LEU A 14 -7.83 -5.97 18.23
C LEU A 14 -7.11 -6.10 19.60
N ALA A 15 -5.96 -5.42 19.73
CA ALA A 15 -5.61 -4.63 20.92
C ALA A 15 -4.39 -3.69 20.67
N LEU A 16 -4.70 -2.43 20.38
CA LEU A 16 -3.86 -1.28 20.75
C LEU A 16 -3.91 -1.16 22.29
N LEU A 17 -2.78 -1.27 23.01
CA LEU A 17 -2.43 -0.55 24.25
C LEU A 17 -1.36 -1.28 25.08
N ALA A 18 -0.43 -0.47 25.60
CA ALA A 18 0.51 -0.70 26.69
C ALA A 18 1.82 -1.47 26.40
N SER A 19 2.85 -0.69 26.05
CA SER A 19 4.23 -0.99 26.42
C SER A 19 4.40 -1.16 27.93
N PRO A 20 5.36 -1.99 28.36
CA PRO A 20 6.24 -1.62 29.45
C PRO A 20 7.65 -1.35 28.93
N ALA A 21 8.15 -0.17 29.29
CA ALA A 21 9.54 0.23 29.16
C ALA A 21 10.45 -0.74 29.94
N LEU A 22 11.53 -1.17 29.30
CA LEU A 22 12.71 -1.66 29.99
C LEU A 22 13.89 -0.74 29.64
N ALA A 23 14.24 0.12 30.60
CA ALA A 23 15.55 0.76 30.72
C ALA A 23 16.63 -0.35 30.73
N GLY A 24 17.78 -0.26 30.07
CA GLY A 24 18.79 0.79 30.07
C GLY A 24 20.17 0.10 30.19
N ASN A 25 21.23 0.83 29.84
CA ASN A 25 22.67 0.47 29.84
C ASN A 25 23.19 -0.03 28.47
N GLY A 26 24.12 0.62 27.78
CA GLY A 26 24.92 1.80 28.05
C GLY A 26 26.05 1.93 27.00
N HIS A 27 26.29 3.15 26.56
CA HIS A 27 27.55 3.78 26.08
C HIS A 27 28.59 2.98 25.26
N GLY A 28 28.90 3.51 24.08
CA GLY A 28 30.15 3.26 23.37
C GLY A 28 30.32 4.17 22.14
N ASN A 29 31.04 5.29 22.33
CA ASN A 29 31.38 6.32 21.36
C ASN A 29 32.44 5.87 20.33
N GLY A 30 32.45 6.51 19.16
CA GLY A 30 33.61 6.63 18.24
C GLY A 30 33.32 6.10 16.84
N GLY A 31 33.54 6.79 15.72
CA GLY A 31 34.23 8.04 15.47
C GLY A 31 34.27 8.30 13.95
N ASN A 32 34.68 9.52 13.61
CA ASN A 32 34.89 10.18 12.32
C ASN A 32 35.22 9.37 11.04
N GLY A 33 34.79 9.97 9.91
CA GLY A 33 35.42 9.91 8.59
C GLY A 33 34.35 10.13 7.50
N GLY A 34 34.25 11.24 6.77
CA GLY A 34 35.30 12.02 6.13
C GLY A 34 35.57 11.46 4.74
N GLY A 35 34.89 11.98 3.70
CA GLY A 35 35.11 11.54 2.32
C GLY A 35 34.28 12.31 1.29
N ASN A 36 34.86 13.39 0.76
CA ASN A 36 34.41 14.06 -0.46
C ASN A 36 34.53 13.11 -1.67
N GLY A 37 33.50 13.08 -2.52
CA GLY A 37 33.56 12.44 -3.83
C GLY A 37 32.86 13.33 -4.86
N GLY A 38 33.62 14.22 -5.49
CA GLY A 38 33.15 15.01 -6.62
C GLY A 38 33.04 14.16 -7.89
N GLY A 39 32.04 14.46 -8.71
CA GLY A 39 31.85 13.85 -10.02
C GLY A 39 31.06 14.79 -10.92
N ASN A 40 31.77 15.75 -11.53
CA ASN A 40 31.27 16.52 -12.65
C ASN A 40 31.58 15.75 -13.94
N GLY A 41 30.56 15.52 -14.77
CA GLY A 41 30.74 14.89 -16.08
C GLY A 41 29.50 15.03 -16.96
N ASN A 42 29.20 16.24 -17.44
CA ASN A 42 28.29 16.44 -18.57
C ASN A 42 29.11 16.76 -19.82
N GLY A 43 29.31 15.74 -20.67
CA GLY A 43 29.76 15.90 -22.04
C GLY A 43 28.61 16.43 -22.91
N GLY A 44 28.68 17.71 -23.25
CA GLY A 44 27.79 18.33 -24.23
C GLY A 44 28.29 18.08 -25.64
N GLY A 45 27.48 17.41 -26.45
CA GLY A 45 27.65 17.33 -27.90
C GLY A 45 26.38 17.83 -28.58
N ASN A 46 26.42 19.04 -29.14
CA ASN A 46 25.42 19.51 -30.10
C ASN A 46 26.14 20.02 -31.35
N GLY A 47 25.91 19.31 -32.46
CA GLY A 47 26.44 19.64 -33.78
C GLY A 47 25.54 20.60 -34.56
N ASN A 48 26.21 21.57 -35.19
CA ASN A 48 26.02 22.24 -36.49
C ASN A 48 24.66 22.35 -37.22
N GLY A 49 24.48 23.55 -37.79
CA GLY A 49 23.74 23.87 -39.02
C GLY A 49 22.86 25.12 -38.83
N GLY A 50 23.33 26.35 -39.12
CA GLY A 50 23.28 27.00 -40.44
C GLY A 50 21.83 27.39 -40.79
N THR A 51 21.41 28.66 -40.97
CA THR A 51 21.88 29.64 -41.97
C THR A 51 21.31 31.06 -41.74
N HIS A 52 21.98 32.01 -42.39
CA HIS A 52 21.85 33.46 -42.49
C HIS A 52 20.47 34.09 -42.82
N GLY A 53 20.31 35.35 -42.42
CA GLY A 53 19.30 36.26 -43.00
C GLY A 53 19.26 37.65 -42.33
N ASN A 54 20.18 38.53 -42.73
CA ASN A 54 20.23 39.95 -42.35
C ASN A 54 19.18 40.75 -43.15
N GLY A 55 18.45 41.69 -42.54
CA GLY A 55 17.48 42.52 -43.26
C GLY A 55 16.86 43.63 -42.41
N SER A 56 17.52 44.78 -42.37
CA SER A 56 17.03 46.05 -41.82
C SER A 56 15.81 46.56 -42.59
N GLY A 57 14.75 46.97 -41.88
CA GLY A 57 13.60 47.69 -42.43
C GLY A 57 13.06 48.68 -41.41
N ASN A 58 13.42 49.95 -41.58
CA ASN A 58 12.94 51.09 -40.81
C ASN A 58 11.73 51.72 -41.52
N SER A 59 10.60 51.87 -40.84
CA SER A 59 9.56 52.86 -41.20
C SER A 59 8.60 53.07 -40.04
N GLY A 60 8.51 54.33 -39.59
CA GLY A 60 7.63 54.77 -38.51
C GLY A 60 6.20 55.08 -38.96
N ALA A 61 5.28 55.07 -38.01
CA ALA A 61 4.03 55.84 -37.97
C ALA A 61 3.47 55.72 -36.54
N SER A 62 3.52 56.82 -35.78
CA SER A 62 2.36 57.64 -35.40
C SER A 62 1.41 57.03 -34.35
N HIS A 63 1.40 57.71 -33.21
CA HIS A 63 0.41 57.80 -32.13
C HIS A 63 -0.93 57.06 -32.28
N GLY A 64 -1.26 56.28 -31.25
CA GLY A 64 -2.62 55.87 -30.91
C GLY A 64 -2.83 55.89 -29.40
N LYS A 65 -3.18 57.06 -28.85
CA LYS A 65 -3.91 57.15 -27.57
C LYS A 65 -5.40 57.03 -27.89
N SER A 66 -6.14 56.25 -27.09
CA SER A 66 -7.60 56.33 -26.78
C SER A 66 -8.09 54.93 -26.40
N SER A 67 -8.26 54.61 -25.11
CA SER A 67 -9.45 54.88 -24.28
C SER A 67 -10.61 53.92 -24.56
N SER A 68 -10.85 52.97 -23.66
CA SER A 68 -12.18 52.67 -23.08
C SER A 68 -12.10 51.44 -22.16
N ALA A 69 -11.83 51.70 -20.87
CA ALA A 69 -12.25 50.82 -19.79
C ALA A 69 -13.57 51.40 -19.23
N PRO A 70 -14.67 50.64 -19.15
CA PRO A 70 -15.84 51.08 -18.39
C PRO A 70 -15.57 50.93 -16.90
N GLY A 71 -15.25 52.04 -16.25
CA GLY A 71 -15.26 52.15 -14.79
C GLY A 71 -16.69 52.23 -14.29
N HIS A 72 -17.11 51.28 -13.46
CA HIS A 72 -18.30 51.43 -12.62
C HIS A 72 -17.91 52.30 -11.41
N ALA A 73 -18.19 53.61 -11.53
CA ALA A 73 -18.19 54.51 -10.40
C ALA A 73 -19.61 54.57 -9.79
N ALA A 74 -19.64 54.41 -8.47
CA ALA A 74 -20.78 54.60 -7.60
C ALA A 74 -21.32 56.04 -7.63
N LYS A 75 -22.64 56.20 -7.38
CA LYS A 75 -23.13 57.29 -6.53
C LYS A 75 -24.61 57.18 -6.12
N THR A 76 -24.84 57.33 -4.79
CA THR A 76 -25.92 58.07 -4.08
C THR A 76 -27.37 57.60 -4.24
N GLU A 77 -28.10 57.15 -3.21
CA GLU A 77 -28.50 57.72 -1.88
C GLU A 77 -29.97 58.17 -1.91
N THR A 78 -30.65 58.05 -0.75
CA THR A 78 -31.98 58.57 -0.34
C THR A 78 -33.17 57.64 -0.63
N ASP A 79 -33.66 56.82 0.31
CA ASP A 79 -34.34 57.07 1.62
C ASP A 79 -35.87 57.14 1.49
N THR A 80 -36.58 56.48 2.42
CA THR A 80 -37.99 56.60 2.86
C THR A 80 -38.60 55.23 3.22
N THR A 81 -38.43 54.86 4.48
CA THR A 81 -39.42 54.25 5.39
C THR A 81 -40.57 53.42 4.79
N THR A 82 -40.58 52.12 5.08
CA THR A 82 -41.79 51.47 5.64
C THR A 82 -41.36 50.40 6.63
N ASP A 83 -41.83 50.62 7.84
CA ASP A 83 -41.83 49.77 9.01
C ASP A 83 -42.35 48.36 8.70
N THR A 84 -41.49 47.35 8.91
CA THR A 84 -41.95 46.02 9.30
C THR A 84 -40.92 45.53 10.30
N THR A 85 -41.28 45.66 11.57
CA THR A 85 -40.60 45.08 12.73
C THR A 85 -40.25 43.61 12.48
N VAL A 86 -39.02 43.33 12.05
CA VAL A 86 -38.43 41.99 12.14
C VAL A 86 -37.75 41.92 13.51
N ASP A 87 -38.44 41.26 14.44
CA ASP A 87 -37.92 40.91 15.75
C ASP A 87 -36.51 40.31 15.63
N THR A 88 -35.52 41.07 16.07
CA THR A 88 -34.09 40.75 15.98
C THR A 88 -33.62 39.90 17.18
N THR A 89 -34.54 39.18 17.84
CA THR A 89 -34.25 38.36 19.02
C THR A 89 -34.30 36.86 18.75
N THR A 90 -34.54 36.45 17.50
CA THR A 90 -34.22 35.07 17.13
C THR A 90 -32.73 35.02 16.86
N THR A 91 -31.94 34.69 17.88
CA THR A 91 -30.66 34.01 17.67
C THR A 91 -31.01 32.79 16.85
N VAL A 92 -30.91 32.91 15.52
CA VAL A 92 -30.86 31.77 14.63
C VAL A 92 -29.62 31.07 15.14
N SER A 93 -29.82 30.04 15.98
CA SER A 93 -28.77 29.11 16.33
C SER A 93 -28.22 28.71 14.97
N SER A 94 -27.04 29.21 14.65
CA SER A 94 -26.34 28.79 13.45
C SER A 94 -26.11 27.31 13.69
N VAL A 95 -27.03 26.48 13.20
CA VAL A 95 -26.72 25.09 12.88
C VAL A 95 -25.40 25.23 12.14
N PRO A 96 -24.28 24.73 12.70
CA PRO A 96 -23.02 24.84 12.00
C PRO A 96 -23.30 24.29 10.62
N LYS A 97 -23.18 25.13 9.59
CA LYS A 97 -23.16 24.62 8.22
C LYS A 97 -21.90 23.80 8.20
N ASP A 98 -22.02 22.50 8.46
CA ASP A 98 -20.95 21.55 8.25
C ASP A 98 -20.49 21.82 6.83
N LYS A 99 -19.32 22.45 6.72
CA LYS A 99 -18.79 22.87 5.44
C LYS A 99 -18.75 21.60 4.60
N ASN A 100 -19.37 21.64 3.41
CA ASN A 100 -19.31 20.53 2.45
C ASN A 100 -17.87 19.99 2.41
N ILE A 101 -17.71 18.66 2.43
CA ILE A 101 -16.39 18.01 2.54
C ILE A 101 -15.35 18.64 1.62
N HIS A 102 -15.72 19.01 0.39
CA HIS A 102 -14.81 19.66 -0.58
C HIS A 102 -14.26 21.01 -0.12
N ALA A 103 -15.02 21.78 0.66
CA ALA A 103 -14.56 23.02 1.28
C ALA A 103 -13.57 22.77 2.44
N LYS A 104 -13.64 21.60 3.08
CA LYS A 104 -12.70 21.14 4.12
C LYS A 104 -11.37 20.63 3.53
N LEU A 105 -11.39 19.99 2.34
CA LEU A 105 -10.21 19.34 1.75
C LEU A 105 -9.05 20.28 1.42
N GLY A 106 -9.31 21.50 0.93
CA GLY A 106 -8.25 22.42 0.50
C GLY A 106 -7.29 21.74 -0.49
N ARG A 107 -6.01 21.61 -0.13
CA ARG A 107 -4.99 20.94 -0.96
C ARG A 107 -5.22 19.44 -1.14
N LEU A 108 -5.91 18.77 -0.21
CA LEU A 108 -6.19 17.34 -0.27
C LEU A 108 -7.15 16.97 -1.41
N ASN A 109 -7.85 17.94 -2.00
CA ASN A 109 -8.63 17.68 -3.22
C ASN A 109 -7.75 17.12 -4.35
N SER A 110 -6.47 17.48 -4.38
CA SER A 110 -5.52 16.93 -5.37
C SER A 110 -5.27 15.42 -5.25
N LEU A 111 -5.70 14.77 -4.16
CA LEU A 111 -5.72 13.31 -4.06
C LEU A 111 -6.66 12.68 -5.11
N GLN A 112 -7.66 13.39 -5.63
CA GLN A 112 -8.56 12.85 -6.66
C GLN A 112 -7.89 12.65 -8.04
N ARG A 113 -6.63 13.09 -8.21
CA ARG A 113 -5.87 12.87 -9.44
C ARG A 113 -5.76 11.39 -9.79
N ASN A 114 -5.80 11.07 -11.09
CA ASN A 114 -5.48 9.73 -11.58
C ASN A 114 -4.08 9.30 -11.10
N ILE A 115 -3.89 7.99 -10.92
CA ILE A 115 -2.67 7.41 -10.37
C ILE A 115 -1.39 7.83 -11.11
N ASN A 116 -1.42 8.02 -12.43
CA ASN A 116 -0.26 8.46 -13.18
C ASN A 116 0.16 9.90 -12.79
N ALA A 117 -0.79 10.83 -12.74
CA ALA A 117 -0.52 12.21 -12.33
C ALA A 117 -0.19 12.31 -10.83
N TYR A 118 -0.81 11.45 -10.02
CA TYR A 118 -0.54 11.29 -8.60
C TYR A 118 0.93 10.89 -8.37
N MET A 119 1.41 9.80 -8.98
CA MET A 119 2.78 9.29 -8.76
C MET A 119 3.85 10.17 -9.40
N ASN A 120 3.53 10.84 -10.52
CA ASN A 120 4.46 11.77 -11.18
C ASN A 120 4.45 13.20 -10.60
N SER A 121 3.70 13.44 -9.52
CA SER A 121 3.69 14.75 -8.87
C SER A 121 5.07 15.08 -8.30
N LYS A 122 5.60 16.25 -8.68
CA LYS A 122 6.89 16.77 -8.17
C LYS A 122 6.75 17.58 -6.87
N SER A 123 5.56 17.63 -6.28
CA SER A 123 5.33 18.44 -5.08
C SER A 123 5.87 17.74 -3.85
N LYS A 124 6.77 18.39 -3.10
CA LYS A 124 7.29 17.89 -1.80
C LYS A 124 6.18 17.51 -0.83
N LYS A 125 5.09 18.27 -0.86
CA LYS A 125 3.90 18.09 -0.01
C LYS A 125 3.05 16.87 -0.37
N PHE A 126 3.37 16.22 -1.48
CA PHE A 126 2.74 14.99 -1.94
C PHE A 126 3.60 13.75 -1.69
N ALA A 127 4.90 13.96 -1.44
CA ALA A 127 5.88 12.88 -1.30
C ALA A 127 5.52 11.93 -0.15
N GLY A 128 5.06 12.45 0.99
CA GLY A 128 4.63 11.61 2.12
C GLY A 128 3.44 10.72 1.78
N ILE A 129 2.44 11.26 1.08
CA ILE A 129 1.25 10.51 0.66
C ILE A 129 1.58 9.52 -0.48
N GLN A 130 2.49 9.86 -1.39
CA GLN A 130 3.02 8.92 -2.39
C GLN A 130 3.76 7.75 -1.74
N ALA A 131 4.63 8.05 -0.77
CA ALA A 131 5.36 7.03 -0.02
C ALA A 131 4.39 6.11 0.72
N PHE A 132 3.39 6.67 1.41
CA PHE A 132 2.35 5.89 2.07
C PHE A 132 1.60 4.96 1.12
N VAL A 133 1.15 5.46 -0.04
CA VAL A 133 0.45 4.62 -1.03
C VAL A 133 1.35 3.52 -1.59
N THR A 134 2.61 3.83 -1.86
CA THR A 134 3.57 2.85 -2.40
C THR A 134 3.85 1.76 -1.36
N GLN A 135 4.13 2.16 -0.11
CA GLN A 135 4.37 1.25 1.00
C GLN A 135 3.14 0.37 1.28
N SER A 136 1.95 0.97 1.30
CA SER A 136 0.69 0.24 1.52
C SER A 136 0.37 -0.72 0.38
N ALA A 137 0.71 -0.37 -0.86
CA ALA A 137 0.58 -1.26 -2.01
C ALA A 137 1.56 -2.44 -1.93
N THR A 138 2.80 -2.19 -1.53
CA THR A 138 3.80 -3.25 -1.27
C THR A 138 3.34 -4.16 -0.14
N ALA A 139 2.86 -3.61 0.98
CA ALA A 139 2.31 -4.37 2.10
C ALA A 139 1.14 -5.26 1.67
N LYS A 140 0.21 -4.71 0.87
CA LYS A 140 -0.92 -5.46 0.33
C LYS A 140 -0.47 -6.64 -0.54
N ASN A 141 0.51 -6.42 -1.41
CA ASN A 141 1.06 -7.49 -2.25
C ASN A 141 1.80 -8.55 -1.43
N ALA A 142 2.59 -8.14 -0.45
CA ALA A 142 3.29 -9.05 0.45
C ALA A 142 2.31 -9.87 1.29
N GLN A 143 1.22 -9.27 1.78
CA GLN A 143 0.15 -9.97 2.49
C GLN A 143 -0.55 -11.00 1.59
N ALA A 144 -0.80 -10.67 0.33
CA ALA A 144 -1.35 -11.63 -0.64
C ALA A 144 -0.38 -12.79 -0.91
N ALA A 145 0.93 -12.50 -1.01
CA ALA A 145 1.95 -13.53 -1.16
C ALA A 145 2.06 -14.44 0.06
N ALA A 146 1.99 -13.89 1.27
CA ALA A 146 1.95 -14.67 2.52
C ALA A 146 0.73 -15.59 2.57
N ALA A 147 -0.46 -15.09 2.22
CA ALA A 147 -1.68 -15.91 2.14
C ALA A 147 -1.56 -17.04 1.11
N ALA A 148 -0.94 -16.77 -0.05
CA ALA A 148 -0.69 -17.79 -1.06
C ALA A 148 0.32 -18.85 -0.59
N ALA A 149 1.41 -18.45 0.05
CA ALA A 149 2.41 -19.37 0.60
C ALA A 149 1.83 -20.25 1.71
N ALA A 150 1.03 -19.68 2.61
CA ALA A 150 0.32 -20.43 3.65
C ALA A 150 -0.67 -21.46 3.05
N ALA A 151 -1.37 -21.10 1.97
CA ALA A 151 -2.25 -22.04 1.26
C ALA A 151 -1.46 -23.19 0.61
N THR A 152 -0.30 -22.92 0.03
CA THR A 152 0.60 -23.96 -0.52
C THR A 152 1.07 -24.91 0.58
N ALA A 153 1.55 -24.38 1.71
CA ALA A 153 1.97 -25.18 2.86
C ALA A 153 0.85 -26.07 3.40
N ALA A 154 -0.38 -25.53 3.49
CA ALA A 154 -1.55 -26.31 3.90
C ALA A 154 -1.87 -27.44 2.91
N ALA A 155 -1.74 -27.20 1.61
CA ALA A 155 -1.94 -28.22 0.58
C ALA A 155 -0.87 -29.33 0.66
N ALA A 156 0.39 -28.96 0.84
CA ALA A 156 1.49 -29.93 1.02
C ALA A 156 1.28 -30.80 2.26
N GLN A 157 0.81 -30.20 3.37
CA GLN A 157 0.50 -30.93 4.59
C GLN A 157 -0.68 -31.89 4.42
N ALA A 158 -1.71 -31.50 3.66
CA ALA A 158 -2.84 -32.37 3.36
C ALA A 158 -2.42 -33.59 2.52
N GLN A 159 -1.50 -33.40 1.56
CA GLN A 159 -0.91 -34.51 0.80
C GLN A 159 -0.10 -35.46 1.69
N LEU A 160 0.68 -34.92 2.63
CA LEU A 160 1.42 -35.74 3.58
C LEU A 160 0.49 -36.56 4.50
N ASP A 161 -0.62 -35.95 4.95
CA ASP A 161 -1.64 -36.64 5.74
C ASP A 161 -2.32 -37.78 4.94
N ASP A 162 -2.56 -37.58 3.64
CA ASP A 162 -3.11 -38.60 2.75
C ASP A 162 -2.14 -39.77 2.54
N LEU A 163 -0.87 -39.50 2.21
CA LEU A 163 0.15 -40.54 2.06
C LEU A 163 0.34 -41.35 3.35
N ASN A 164 0.35 -40.69 4.51
CA ASN A 164 0.42 -41.37 5.81
C ASN A 164 -0.82 -42.24 6.08
N SER A 165 -2.00 -41.81 5.64
CA SER A 165 -3.23 -42.60 5.76
C SER A 165 -3.19 -43.84 4.87
N GLN A 166 -2.71 -43.71 3.64
CA GLN A 166 -2.49 -44.85 2.74
C GLN A 166 -1.46 -45.82 3.35
N LEU A 167 -0.35 -45.32 3.90
CA LEU A 167 0.69 -46.15 4.50
C LEU A 167 0.17 -46.89 5.73
N SER A 168 -0.64 -46.21 6.55
CA SER A 168 -1.30 -46.83 7.71
C SER A 168 -2.27 -47.91 7.28
N ALA A 169 -3.05 -47.70 6.21
CA ALA A 169 -3.97 -48.70 5.69
C ALA A 169 -3.23 -49.97 5.24
N LEU A 170 -2.16 -49.83 4.45
CA LEU A 170 -1.37 -50.97 3.96
C LEU A 170 -0.65 -51.73 5.09
N THR A 171 -0.11 -51.02 6.07
CA THR A 171 0.63 -51.63 7.18
C THR A 171 -0.27 -52.21 8.27
N SER A 172 -1.57 -51.87 8.27
CA SER A 172 -2.58 -52.38 9.21
C SER A 172 -3.34 -53.61 8.70
N LEU A 173 -3.03 -54.12 7.50
CA LEU A 173 -3.66 -55.31 6.96
C LEU A 173 -3.46 -56.52 7.88
N THR A 174 -4.56 -57.22 8.17
CA THR A 174 -4.53 -58.44 8.99
C THR A 174 -3.99 -59.62 8.20
N PRO A 175 -3.44 -60.66 8.87
CA PRO A 175 -2.99 -61.88 8.18
C PRO A 175 -4.06 -62.54 7.32
N ASP A 176 -5.32 -62.54 7.78
CA ASP A 176 -6.46 -63.10 7.03
C ASP A 176 -6.78 -62.29 5.77
N GLN A 177 -6.67 -60.96 5.83
CA GLN A 177 -6.82 -60.10 4.66
C GLN A 177 -5.70 -60.31 3.65
N ILE A 178 -4.46 -60.44 4.12
CA ILE A 178 -3.30 -60.73 3.27
C ILE A 178 -3.47 -62.11 2.60
N ALA A 179 -3.89 -63.12 3.36
CA ALA A 179 -4.13 -64.47 2.83
C ALA A 179 -5.27 -64.51 1.79
N ALA A 180 -6.21 -63.58 1.85
CA ALA A 180 -7.29 -63.42 0.88
C ALA A 180 -6.89 -62.68 -0.41
N MET A 181 -5.74 -61.99 -0.43
CA MET A 181 -5.18 -61.36 -1.63
C MET A 181 -4.59 -62.41 -2.58
N THR A 182 -4.45 -62.07 -3.86
CA THR A 182 -3.78 -62.96 -4.83
C THR A 182 -2.29 -63.11 -4.51
N PRO A 183 -1.63 -64.23 -4.89
CA PRO A 183 -0.20 -64.41 -4.68
C PRO A 183 0.66 -63.29 -5.27
N GLU A 184 0.24 -62.74 -6.41
CA GLU A 184 0.90 -61.62 -7.08
C GLU A 184 0.82 -60.33 -6.24
N GLU A 185 -0.35 -60.02 -5.66
CA GLU A 185 -0.54 -58.85 -4.79
C GLU A 185 0.23 -58.99 -3.47
N GLN A 186 0.26 -60.20 -2.89
CA GLN A 186 1.05 -60.48 -1.69
C GLN A 186 2.54 -60.27 -1.92
N ALA A 187 3.06 -60.73 -3.07
CA ALA A 187 4.47 -60.52 -3.44
C ALA A 187 4.80 -59.05 -3.72
N ALA A 188 3.84 -58.27 -4.21
CA ALA A 188 4.02 -56.84 -4.51
C ALA A 188 3.89 -55.93 -3.27
N LEU A 189 3.17 -56.36 -2.23
CA LEU A 189 2.85 -55.53 -1.05
C LEU A 189 4.08 -54.90 -0.36
N PRO A 190 5.20 -55.61 -0.11
CA PRO A 190 6.39 -54.99 0.47
C PRO A 190 6.97 -53.88 -0.41
N GLY A 191 6.91 -54.05 -1.73
CA GLY A 191 7.35 -53.04 -2.70
C GLY A 191 6.46 -51.80 -2.69
N GLN A 192 5.15 -51.96 -2.55
CA GLN A 192 4.21 -50.85 -2.42
C GLN A 192 4.43 -50.06 -1.12
N ILE A 193 4.64 -50.75 0.00
CA ILE A 193 4.95 -50.12 1.29
C ILE A 193 6.26 -49.32 1.19
N ALA A 194 7.31 -49.92 0.62
CA ALA A 194 8.60 -49.25 0.46
C ALA A 194 8.52 -48.02 -0.47
N ALA A 195 7.77 -48.11 -1.57
CA ALA A 195 7.54 -46.98 -2.46
C ALA A 195 6.79 -45.85 -1.74
N LEU A 196 5.72 -46.17 -1.02
CA LEU A 196 4.92 -45.18 -0.30
C LEU A 196 5.69 -44.53 0.87
N GLN A 197 6.58 -45.26 1.54
CA GLN A 197 7.50 -44.70 2.53
C GLN A 197 8.48 -43.70 1.91
N ALA A 198 8.97 -43.99 0.70
CA ALA A 198 9.82 -43.05 -0.04
C ALA A 198 9.03 -41.78 -0.42
N ASP A 199 7.79 -41.93 -0.88
CA ASP A 199 6.91 -40.80 -1.20
C ASP A 199 6.59 -39.95 0.04
N VAL A 200 6.31 -40.57 1.19
CA VAL A 200 6.14 -39.86 2.48
C VAL A 200 7.39 -39.05 2.81
N THR A 201 8.58 -39.66 2.71
CA THR A 201 9.85 -38.97 3.02
C THR A 201 10.09 -37.79 2.07
N ALA A 202 9.79 -37.96 0.78
CA ALA A 202 9.89 -36.88 -0.20
C ALA A 202 8.89 -35.76 0.12
N GLN A 203 7.65 -36.10 0.47
CA GLN A 203 6.62 -35.13 0.81
C GLN A 203 6.90 -34.39 2.11
N GLU A 204 7.53 -35.02 3.10
CA GLU A 204 8.01 -34.34 4.32
C GLU A 204 9.00 -33.22 4.00
N ALA A 205 9.89 -33.42 3.02
CA ALA A 205 10.81 -32.39 2.57
C ALA A 205 10.08 -31.22 1.89
N VAL A 206 9.04 -31.51 1.10
CA VAL A 206 8.18 -30.48 0.48
C VAL A 206 7.46 -29.67 1.56
N VAL A 207 6.84 -30.33 2.53
CA VAL A 207 6.17 -29.67 3.66
C VAL A 207 7.13 -28.77 4.44
N ALA A 208 8.36 -29.23 4.69
CA ALA A 208 9.36 -28.42 5.37
C ALA A 208 9.73 -27.17 4.56
N ALA A 209 9.92 -27.31 3.25
CA ALA A 209 10.25 -26.20 2.35
C ALA A 209 9.10 -25.19 2.24
N ASP A 210 7.86 -25.66 2.08
CA ASP A 210 6.69 -24.79 1.92
C ASP A 210 6.34 -24.06 3.23
N ASN A 211 6.51 -24.71 4.38
CA ASN A 211 6.38 -24.03 5.68
C ASN A 211 7.44 -22.94 5.85
N ALA A 212 8.69 -23.21 5.50
CA ALA A 212 9.74 -22.19 5.57
C ALA A 212 9.47 -21.02 4.60
N ALA A 213 8.92 -21.29 3.42
CA ALA A 213 8.50 -20.26 2.48
C ALA A 213 7.31 -19.43 3.02
N ALA A 214 6.35 -20.06 3.69
CA ALA A 214 5.25 -19.37 4.36
C ALA A 214 5.75 -18.45 5.49
N ASP A 215 6.63 -18.95 6.36
CA ASP A 215 7.24 -18.16 7.43
C ASP A 215 8.00 -16.94 6.89
N GLN A 216 8.77 -17.12 5.81
CA GLN A 216 9.49 -16.03 5.17
C GLN A 216 8.52 -15.00 4.56
N ALA A 217 7.46 -15.45 3.88
CA ALA A 217 6.47 -14.57 3.28
C ALA A 217 5.70 -13.77 4.36
N GLU A 218 5.42 -14.35 5.52
CA GLU A 218 4.86 -13.65 6.67
C GLU A 218 5.81 -12.59 7.23
N ALA A 219 7.10 -12.91 7.35
CA ALA A 219 8.12 -11.95 7.78
C ALA A 219 8.25 -10.78 6.79
N ASP A 220 8.22 -11.06 5.49
CA ASP A 220 8.26 -10.04 4.44
C ASP A 220 7.00 -9.17 4.46
N ALA A 221 5.82 -9.75 4.70
CA ALA A 221 4.58 -9.01 4.87
C ALA A 221 4.60 -8.11 6.10
N ALA A 222 5.14 -8.59 7.23
CA ALA A 222 5.30 -7.79 8.44
C ALA A 222 6.27 -6.63 8.24
N ALA A 223 7.40 -6.86 7.55
CA ALA A 223 8.35 -5.81 7.21
C ALA A 223 7.74 -4.77 6.27
N ALA A 224 6.95 -5.21 5.29
CA ALA A 224 6.27 -4.32 4.35
C ALA A 224 5.14 -3.48 4.99
N ALA A 225 4.53 -3.95 6.08
CA ALA A 225 3.48 -3.21 6.80
C ALA A 225 4.01 -2.03 7.64
N VAL A 226 5.33 -1.90 7.82
CA VAL A 226 5.90 -0.77 8.57
C VAL A 226 5.58 0.54 7.85
N GLY A 227 4.95 1.49 8.56
CA GLY A 227 4.57 2.79 8.02
C GLY A 227 3.28 2.80 7.19
N THR A 228 2.49 1.72 7.22
CA THR A 228 1.15 1.68 6.61
C THR A 228 0.03 1.85 7.64
N ASP A 229 0.37 2.19 8.88
CA ASP A 229 -0.58 2.38 9.97
C ASP A 229 -1.37 3.71 9.86
N PRO A 230 -2.51 3.83 10.56
CA PRO A 230 -3.31 5.05 10.53
C PRO A 230 -2.55 6.32 10.98
N ALA A 231 -1.59 6.20 11.90
CA ALA A 231 -0.83 7.37 12.36
C ALA A 231 0.15 7.87 11.29
N ALA A 232 0.76 6.96 10.53
CA ALA A 232 1.57 7.30 9.36
C ALA A 232 0.73 8.01 8.28
N LEU A 233 -0.52 7.56 8.06
CA LEU A 233 -1.46 8.22 7.16
C LEU A 233 -1.82 9.62 7.66
N ASP A 234 -2.21 9.76 8.93
CA ASP A 234 -2.60 11.05 9.51
C ASP A 234 -1.45 12.06 9.46
N ALA A 235 -0.22 11.62 9.75
CA ALA A 235 0.98 12.44 9.62
C ALA A 235 1.21 12.91 8.18
N ALA A 236 1.04 12.02 7.20
CA ALA A 236 1.18 12.36 5.79
C ALA A 236 0.07 13.32 5.30
N LEU A 237 -1.17 13.14 5.78
CA LEU A 237 -2.29 14.03 5.45
C LEU A 237 -2.08 15.41 6.05
N ALA A 238 -1.62 15.48 7.30
CA ALA A 238 -1.33 16.73 8.00
C ALA A 238 -0.21 17.53 7.32
N ASP A 239 0.87 16.88 6.85
CA ASP A 239 1.94 17.59 6.14
C ASP A 239 1.46 18.20 4.81
N MET A 240 0.59 17.49 4.09
CA MET A 240 0.04 17.92 2.81
C MET A 240 -1.02 19.03 2.96
N ALA A 241 -1.86 18.93 3.99
CA ALA A 241 -3.02 19.77 4.19
C ALA A 241 -2.64 21.24 4.43
N ASN A 242 -3.53 22.14 4.01
CA ASN A 242 -3.49 23.57 4.37
C ASN A 242 -4.72 23.99 5.20
N LYS A 243 -5.50 23.01 5.63
CA LYS A 243 -6.70 23.12 6.45
C LYS A 243 -6.64 21.99 7.50
N PRO A 244 -7.38 22.10 8.61
CA PRO A 244 -7.47 21.02 9.58
C PRO A 244 -7.93 19.71 8.93
N VAL A 245 -7.26 18.62 9.28
CA VAL A 245 -7.66 17.26 8.92
C VAL A 245 -8.53 16.75 10.06
N ASP A 246 -9.85 16.72 9.85
CA ASP A 246 -10.82 16.15 10.77
C ASP A 246 -11.15 14.70 10.38
N ALA A 247 -11.96 14.02 11.20
CA ALA A 247 -12.33 12.63 10.96
C ALA A 247 -13.01 12.41 9.59
N ASP A 248 -13.83 13.36 9.13
CA ASP A 248 -14.50 13.26 7.82
C ASP A 248 -13.48 13.36 6.68
N VAL A 249 -12.51 14.27 6.80
CA VAL A 249 -11.43 14.45 5.82
C VAL A 249 -10.52 13.24 5.79
N THR A 250 -10.18 12.66 6.95
CA THR A 250 -9.39 11.41 7.02
C THR A 250 -10.17 10.26 6.39
N ALA A 251 -11.44 10.07 6.73
CA ALA A 251 -12.27 8.99 6.16
C ALA A 251 -12.43 9.15 4.63
N TRP A 252 -12.63 10.37 4.15
CA TRP A 252 -12.66 10.66 2.72
C TRP A 252 -11.32 10.32 2.05
N ALA A 253 -10.20 10.72 2.66
CA ALA A 253 -8.87 10.44 2.14
C ALA A 253 -8.58 8.94 2.11
N GLN A 254 -8.93 8.19 3.16
CA GLN A 254 -8.80 6.74 3.20
C GLN A 254 -9.54 6.07 2.03
N GLY A 255 -10.78 6.48 1.75
CA GLY A 255 -11.54 5.97 0.61
C GLY A 255 -10.86 6.24 -0.73
N VAL A 256 -10.35 7.46 -0.96
CA VAL A 256 -9.65 7.83 -2.19
C VAL A 256 -8.29 7.11 -2.30
N LEU A 257 -7.57 6.93 -1.20
CA LEU A 257 -6.27 6.29 -1.19
C LEU A 257 -6.38 4.77 -1.32
N ALA A 258 -7.45 4.14 -0.83
CA ALA A 258 -7.68 2.71 -1.00
C ALA A 258 -7.68 2.30 -2.49
N ASP A 259 -8.43 3.01 -3.32
CA ASP A 259 -8.43 2.80 -4.78
C ASP A 259 -7.04 3.00 -5.41
N LYS A 260 -6.26 3.97 -4.90
CA LYS A 260 -4.89 4.18 -5.38
C LYS A 260 -3.93 3.08 -4.96
N ILE A 261 -4.06 2.59 -3.73
CA ILE A 261 -3.27 1.48 -3.22
C ILE A 261 -3.53 0.26 -4.09
N ASP A 262 -4.78 0.00 -4.46
CA ASP A 262 -5.15 -1.11 -5.34
C ASP A 262 -4.56 -0.96 -6.74
N GLN A 263 -4.69 0.23 -7.34
CA GLN A 263 -4.08 0.52 -8.65
C GLN A 263 -2.55 0.41 -8.61
N MET A 264 -1.91 0.85 -7.52
CA MET A 264 -0.47 0.73 -7.37
C MET A 264 -0.04 -0.71 -7.12
N ALA A 265 -0.77 -1.46 -6.32
CA ALA A 265 -0.52 -2.87 -6.05
C ALA A 265 -0.54 -3.67 -7.36
N ALA A 266 -1.57 -3.46 -8.19
CA ALA A 266 -1.69 -4.06 -9.51
C ALA A 266 -0.53 -3.68 -10.45
N LYS A 267 -0.10 -2.41 -10.43
CA LYS A 267 1.05 -1.97 -11.24
C LYS A 267 2.38 -2.57 -10.78
N LEU A 268 2.60 -2.67 -9.47
CA LEU A 268 3.79 -3.29 -8.92
C LEU A 268 3.86 -4.78 -9.32
N GLN A 269 2.73 -5.49 -9.29
CA GLN A 269 2.66 -6.88 -9.77
C GLN A 269 2.91 -6.99 -11.28
N ALA A 270 2.35 -6.11 -12.10
CA ALA A 270 2.54 -6.13 -13.55
C ALA A 270 4.00 -5.81 -13.97
N GLY A 271 4.72 -5.00 -13.18
CA GLY A 271 6.13 -4.68 -13.41
C GLY A 271 7.11 -5.76 -12.96
N THR A 272 6.65 -6.78 -12.21
CA THR A 272 7.47 -7.93 -11.77
C THR A 272 7.40 -9.12 -12.72
N THR A 273 6.60 -9.05 -13.78
CA THR A 273 6.53 -10.09 -14.82
C THR A 273 7.57 -9.78 -15.91
N PRO A 274 8.58 -10.64 -16.14
CA PRO A 274 9.58 -10.46 -17.20
C PRO A 274 9.00 -10.60 -18.61
#